data_AF-A0A2E7IP81-F1
#
_entry.id   AF-A0A2E7IP81-F1
#
_cell.length_a   1.000
_cell.length_b   1.000
_cell.length_c   1.000
_cell.angle_alpha   90.00
_cell.angle_beta   90.00
_cell.angle_gamma   90.00
#
_symmetry.space_group_name_H-M   'P 1'
#
loop_
_entity.id
_entity.type
_entity.pdbx_description
1 polymer ?
#
loop_
_entity_poly.entity_id
_entity_poly.type
_entity_poly.pdbx_seq_one_letter_code
_entity_poly.pdbx_strand_id
1 'polypeptide(L)'
;MSVKLLDNQAFYGYRVRRTVDGKLFQEYYSLKENGKRLQGAKRKAIEKQAIARDQELEIAQQKAREANKDERCFNPDGSVKGISYLLKTEKSGNLTPIFQVGIASELQRKTVCTSFSLNAHGSDGAWEKAVDAYARHKAIKRNTKLYKRLKTAMPNVG
;
A
#
# COMPACT_ATOMS: atom_id res chain seq x y z
N MET A 1 12.23 -9.50 -0.28
CA MET A 1 12.35 -10.87 0.30
C MET A 1 11.97 -10.81 1.77
N SER A 2 11.02 -11.64 2.20
CA SER A 2 10.55 -11.69 3.61
C SER A 2 11.18 -12.82 4.43
N VAL A 3 11.94 -13.71 3.78
CA VAL A 3 12.63 -14.83 4.41
C VAL A 3 13.72 -14.31 5.35
N LYS A 4 13.69 -14.75 6.61
CA LYS A 4 14.72 -14.45 7.61
C LYS A 4 15.25 -15.74 8.22
N LEU A 5 16.57 -15.93 8.21
CA LEU A 5 17.22 -16.95 9.03
C LEU A 5 17.14 -16.52 10.51
N LEU A 6 16.57 -17.38 11.33
CA LEU A 6 16.55 -17.27 12.78
C LEU A 6 17.59 -18.25 13.32
N ASP A 7 18.53 -17.75 14.11
CA ASP A 7 19.48 -18.55 14.88
C ASP A 7 19.48 -18.03 16.31
N ASN A 8 18.67 -18.66 17.15
CA ASN A 8 18.62 -18.40 18.58
C ASN A 8 18.42 -19.71 19.34
N GLN A 9 18.46 -19.64 20.68
CA GLN A 9 18.30 -20.81 21.53
C GLN A 9 16.96 -21.53 21.30
N ALA A 10 15.89 -20.79 21.04
CA ALA A 10 14.55 -21.33 20.85
C ALA A 10 14.32 -21.94 19.46
N PHE A 11 14.96 -21.42 18.41
CA PHE A 11 14.74 -21.86 17.04
C PHE A 11 15.94 -21.60 16.13
N TYR A 12 16.25 -22.60 15.29
CA TYR A 12 17.22 -22.49 14.21
C TYR A 12 16.53 -22.88 12.90
N GLY A 13 16.30 -21.91 12.02
CA GLY A 13 15.59 -22.14 10.77
C GLY A 13 15.17 -20.88 10.04
N TYR A 14 14.53 -21.02 8.87
CA TYR A 14 14.01 -19.88 8.12
C TYR A 14 12.59 -19.53 8.57
N ARG A 15 12.28 -18.24 8.61
CA ARG A 15 10.94 -17.71 8.82
C ARG A 15 10.50 -16.94 7.58
N VAL A 16 9.36 -17.29 7.02
CA VAL A 16 8.67 -16.53 5.96
C VAL A 16 7.57 -15.72 6.61
N ARG A 17 7.53 -14.41 6.36
CA ARG A 17 6.52 -13.52 6.97
C ARG A 17 5.97 -12.51 5.97
N ARG A 18 4.73 -12.69 5.53
CA ARG A 18 4.02 -11.73 4.65
C ARG A 18 2.59 -11.51 5.10
N THR A 19 2.08 -10.31 4.87
CA THR A 19 0.65 -10.02 4.96
C THR A 19 0.06 -10.00 3.56
N VAL A 20 -0.89 -10.90 3.31
CA VAL A 20 -1.61 -11.04 2.04
C VAL A 20 -3.08 -10.78 2.33
N ASP A 21 -3.64 -9.74 1.71
CA ASP A 21 -5.05 -9.38 1.84
C ASP A 21 -5.56 -9.29 3.28
N GLY A 22 -4.79 -8.60 4.15
CA GLY A 22 -5.11 -8.47 5.57
C GLY A 22 -4.80 -9.71 6.43
N LYS A 23 -4.49 -10.86 5.84
CA LYS A 23 -4.09 -12.09 6.56
C LYS A 23 -2.58 -12.17 6.73
N LEU A 24 -2.13 -12.42 7.96
CA LEU A 24 -0.72 -12.62 8.27
C LEU A 24 -0.33 -14.08 8.06
N PHE A 25 0.60 -14.33 7.14
CA PHE A 25 1.27 -15.61 6.94
C PHE A 25 2.62 -15.55 7.66
N GLN A 26 2.81 -16.44 8.64
CA GLN A 26 4.05 -16.58 9.39
C GLN A 26 4.40 -18.06 9.49
N GLU A 27 5.32 -18.50 8.64
CA GLU A 27 5.67 -19.91 8.45
C GLU A 27 7.14 -20.14 8.84
N TYR A 28 7.41 -21.27 9.49
CA TYR A 28 8.73 -21.62 10.02
C TYR A 28 9.24 -22.91 9.41
N TYR A 29 10.50 -22.87 8.97
CA TYR A 29 11.19 -23.97 8.31
C TYR A 29 12.42 -24.34 9.14
N SER A 30 12.27 -25.36 9.99
CA SER A 30 13.33 -25.80 10.90
C SER A 30 14.57 -26.27 10.13
N LEU A 31 15.75 -25.80 10.54
CA LEU A 31 17.04 -26.33 10.11
C LEU A 31 17.61 -27.31 11.14
N LYS A 32 16.77 -27.89 12.00
CA LYS A 32 17.12 -28.97 12.92
C LYS A 32 16.34 -30.23 12.57
N GLU A 33 17.04 -31.35 12.54
CA GLU A 33 16.48 -32.70 12.41
C GLU A 33 17.10 -33.55 13.53
N ASN A 34 16.27 -34.19 14.36
CA ASN A 34 16.71 -34.97 15.53
C ASN A 34 17.68 -34.22 16.46
N GLY A 35 17.41 -32.93 16.71
CA GLY A 35 18.23 -32.06 17.55
C GLY A 35 19.54 -31.58 16.91
N LYS A 36 19.93 -32.09 15.74
CA LYS A 36 21.16 -31.72 15.03
C LYS A 36 20.86 -30.69 13.93
N ARG A 37 21.79 -29.76 13.73
CA ARG A 37 21.69 -28.76 12.66
C ARG A 37 21.86 -29.44 11.30
N LEU A 38 20.97 -29.13 10.37
CA LEU A 38 21.04 -29.56 8.98
C LEU A 38 22.17 -28.81 8.26
N GLN A 39 22.89 -29.52 7.41
CA GLN A 39 24.02 -29.00 6.64
C GLN A 39 23.88 -29.33 5.16
N GLY A 40 24.67 -28.63 4.33
CA GLY A 40 24.82 -28.94 2.91
C GLY A 40 23.49 -28.96 2.14
N ALA A 41 23.23 -30.07 1.44
CA ALA A 41 22.09 -30.22 0.55
C ALA A 41 20.74 -30.10 1.27
N LYS A 42 20.59 -30.69 2.48
CA LYS A 42 19.35 -30.63 3.26
C LYS A 42 19.00 -29.19 3.66
N ARG A 43 20.00 -28.42 4.11
CA ARG A 43 19.82 -26.99 4.42
C ARG A 43 19.39 -26.20 3.18
N LYS A 44 20.06 -26.39 2.05
CA LYS A 44 19.71 -25.72 0.78
C LYS A 44 18.30 -26.08 0.30
N ALA A 45 17.85 -27.32 0.49
CA ALA A 45 16.49 -27.72 0.14
C ALA A 45 15.44 -26.94 0.94
N ILE A 46 15.65 -26.81 2.25
CA ILE A 46 14.75 -26.06 3.13
C ILE A 46 14.78 -24.55 2.84
N GLU A 47 15.95 -24.01 2.53
CA GLU A 47 16.09 -22.62 2.08
C GLU A 47 15.28 -22.37 0.79
N LYS A 48 15.40 -23.26 -0.20
CA LYS A 48 14.63 -23.17 -1.44
C LYS A 48 13.12 -23.25 -1.18
N GLN A 49 12.67 -24.12 -0.28
CA GLN A 49 11.26 -24.21 0.10
C GLN A 49 10.77 -22.89 0.72
N ALA A 50 11.53 -22.31 1.65
CA ALA A 50 11.17 -21.03 2.26
C ALA A 50 11.14 -19.88 1.24
N ILE A 51 12.07 -19.85 0.28
CA ILE A 51 12.10 -18.86 -0.79
C ILE A 51 10.92 -19.05 -1.76
N ALA A 52 10.65 -20.29 -2.20
CA ALA A 52 9.52 -20.60 -3.07
C ALA A 52 8.19 -20.17 -2.42
N ARG A 53 8.05 -20.41 -1.11
CA ARG A 53 6.88 -19.97 -0.37
C ARG A 53 6.76 -18.44 -0.29
N ASP A 54 7.87 -17.72 -0.06
CA ASP A 54 7.87 -16.24 -0.09
C ASP A 54 7.43 -15.71 -1.46
N GLN A 55 7.85 -16.37 -2.55
CA GLN A 55 7.46 -16.01 -3.92
C GLN A 55 5.98 -16.29 -4.19
N GLU A 56 5.44 -17.42 -3.74
CA GLU A 56 4.00 -17.71 -3.84
C GLU A 56 3.18 -16.64 -3.11
N LEU A 57 3.57 -16.32 -1.87
CA LEU A 57 2.90 -15.29 -1.07
C LEU A 57 3.07 -13.89 -1.68
N GLU A 58 4.19 -13.60 -2.34
CA GLU A 58 4.39 -12.37 -3.10
C GLU A 58 3.43 -12.25 -4.28
N ILE A 59 3.29 -13.31 -5.07
CA ILE A 59 2.37 -13.35 -6.20
C ILE A 59 0.93 -13.21 -5.70
N ALA A 60 0.56 -13.92 -4.63
CA ALA A 60 -0.76 -13.79 -4.01
C ALA A 60 -1.00 -12.36 -3.49
N GLN A 61 0.00 -11.74 -2.87
CA GLN A 61 -0.07 -10.35 -2.44
C GLN A 61 -0.29 -9.41 -3.62
N GLN A 62 0.44 -9.59 -4.71
CA GLN A 62 0.29 -8.75 -5.90
C GLN A 62 -1.11 -8.92 -6.53
N LYS A 63 -1.57 -10.17 -6.70
CA LYS A 63 -2.91 -10.45 -7.21
C LYS A 63 -4.01 -9.83 -6.34
N ALA A 64 -3.92 -9.97 -5.02
CA ALA A 64 -4.88 -9.33 -4.10
C ALA A 64 -4.82 -7.80 -4.17
N ARG A 65 -3.62 -7.20 -4.31
CA ARG A 65 -3.48 -5.75 -4.49
C ARG A 65 -4.15 -5.25 -5.77
N GLU A 66 -4.09 -6.03 -6.85
CA GLU A 66 -4.68 -5.71 -8.14
C GLU A 66 -6.20 -5.95 -8.15
N ALA A 67 -6.66 -7.09 -7.64
CA ALA A 67 -8.08 -7.42 -7.54
C ALA A 67 -8.84 -6.42 -6.68
N ASN A 68 -8.26 -6.02 -5.54
CA ASN A 68 -8.87 -5.09 -4.60
C ASN A 68 -8.43 -3.64 -4.86
N LYS A 69 -7.86 -3.34 -6.04
CA LYS A 69 -7.35 -1.98 -6.35
C LYS A 69 -8.45 -0.93 -6.22
N ASP A 70 -9.64 -1.26 -6.70
CA ASP A 70 -10.80 -0.37 -6.69
C ASP A 70 -11.26 -0.11 -5.25
N GLU A 71 -11.51 -1.17 -4.47
CA GLU A 71 -11.96 -1.04 -3.08
C GLU A 71 -10.94 -0.33 -2.18
N ARG A 72 -9.65 -0.58 -2.40
CA ARG A 72 -8.57 0.05 -1.61
C ARG A 72 -8.42 1.55 -1.84
N CYS A 73 -9.01 2.09 -2.90
CA CYS A 73 -9.03 3.53 -3.15
C CYS A 73 -10.09 4.28 -2.33
N PHE A 74 -11.03 3.57 -1.71
CA PHE A 74 -12.12 4.17 -0.95
C PHE A 74 -12.09 3.75 0.51
N ASN A 75 -12.60 4.62 1.36
CA ASN A 75 -12.97 4.29 2.74
C ASN A 75 -14.38 3.67 2.76
N PRO A 76 -14.80 3.05 3.88
CA PRO A 76 -16.15 2.48 4.00
C PRO A 76 -17.30 3.47 3.82
N ASP A 77 -17.05 4.75 4.08
CA ASP A 77 -17.99 5.86 3.88
C ASP A 77 -18.08 6.35 2.42
N GLY A 78 -17.29 5.76 1.52
CA GLY A 78 -17.22 6.15 0.10
C GLY A 78 -16.25 7.29 -0.20
N SER A 79 -15.60 7.89 0.81
CA SER A 79 -14.58 8.92 0.59
C SER A 79 -13.30 8.32 0.00
N VAL A 80 -12.53 9.11 -0.74
CA VAL A 80 -11.28 8.65 -1.36
C VAL A 80 -10.18 8.55 -0.31
N LYS A 81 -9.61 7.36 -0.14
CA LYS A 81 -8.54 7.11 0.82
C LYS A 81 -7.27 7.87 0.43
N GLY A 82 -6.84 8.79 1.29
CA GLY A 82 -5.64 9.59 1.06
C GLY A 82 -5.89 10.89 0.30
N ILE A 83 -7.14 11.30 0.10
CA ILE A 83 -7.50 12.68 -0.21
C ILE A 83 -8.37 13.21 0.94
N SER A 84 -7.94 14.31 1.55
CA SER A 84 -8.64 14.92 2.68
C SER A 84 -8.98 16.39 2.38
N TYR A 85 -10.14 16.85 2.84
CA TYR A 85 -10.50 18.25 2.86
C TYR A 85 -10.05 18.89 4.18
N LEU A 86 -9.33 20.01 4.11
CA LEU A 86 -8.74 20.67 5.28
C LEU A 86 -8.76 22.19 5.10
N LEU A 87 -8.88 22.94 6.20
CA LEU A 87 -8.60 24.38 6.23
C LEU A 87 -7.14 24.59 6.59
N LYS A 88 -6.37 25.19 5.67
CA LYS A 88 -4.95 25.48 5.89
C LYS A 88 -4.78 26.94 6.27
N THR A 89 -4.15 27.19 7.41
CA THR A 89 -3.72 28.55 7.80
C THR A 89 -2.53 28.97 6.96
N GLU A 90 -2.67 30.06 6.22
CA GLU A 90 -1.59 30.71 5.49
C GLU A 90 -0.71 31.54 6.42
N LYS A 91 0.48 31.93 5.95
CA LYS A 91 1.39 32.80 6.71
C LYS A 91 0.76 34.16 7.06
N SER A 92 -0.22 34.59 6.27
CA SER A 92 -1.03 35.80 6.49
C SER A 92 -2.09 35.65 7.59
N GLY A 93 -2.29 34.45 8.14
CA GLY A 93 -3.34 34.15 9.11
C GLY A 93 -4.68 33.76 8.48
N ASN A 94 -4.84 33.90 7.16
CA ASN A 94 -6.06 33.51 6.45
C ASN A 94 -6.21 31.99 6.40
N LEU A 95 -7.45 31.50 6.54
CA LEU A 95 -7.79 30.10 6.35
C LEU A 95 -8.17 29.86 4.89
N THR A 96 -7.43 28.99 4.23
CA THR A 96 -7.67 28.59 2.84
C THR A 96 -8.14 27.14 2.81
N PRO A 97 -9.35 26.86 2.29
CA PRO A 97 -9.81 25.50 2.09
C PRO A 97 -8.99 24.80 1.01
N ILE A 98 -8.54 23.58 1.29
CA ILE A 98 -7.70 22.76 0.42
C ILE A 98 -8.17 21.31 0.34
N PHE A 99 -7.90 20.67 -0.80
CA PHE A 99 -7.78 19.21 -0.89
C PHE A 99 -6.32 18.80 -0.75
N GLN A 100 -6.02 17.97 0.25
CA GLN A 100 -4.69 17.40 0.45
C GLN A 100 -4.66 15.93 0.02
N VAL A 101 -3.76 15.61 -0.90
CA VAL A 101 -3.49 14.26 -1.37
C VAL A 101 -2.24 13.73 -0.65
N GLY A 102 -2.44 12.81 0.28
CA GLY A 102 -1.39 12.14 1.06
C GLY A 102 -1.38 10.64 0.79
N ILE A 103 -0.50 10.18 -0.11
CA ILE A 103 -0.52 8.79 -0.58
C ILE A 103 0.87 8.19 -0.74
N ALA A 104 0.95 6.87 -0.52
CA ALA A 104 2.11 6.09 -0.94
C ALA A 104 2.12 5.99 -2.48
N SER A 105 3.08 6.67 -3.11
CA SER A 105 3.23 6.80 -4.56
C SER A 105 3.91 5.56 -5.13
N GLU A 106 3.26 4.90 -6.07
CA GLU A 106 3.85 3.80 -6.85
C GLU A 106 4.92 4.34 -7.82
N LEU A 107 4.71 5.56 -8.33
CA LEU A 107 5.62 6.23 -9.25
C LEU A 107 6.94 6.65 -8.58
N GLN A 108 6.86 7.24 -7.38
CA GLN A 108 8.03 7.81 -6.68
C GLN A 108 8.58 6.90 -5.58
N ARG A 109 7.92 5.76 -5.30
CA ARG A 109 8.27 4.82 -4.22
C ARG A 109 8.44 5.47 -2.85
N LYS A 110 7.70 6.55 -2.59
CA LYS A 110 7.67 7.29 -1.32
C LYS A 110 6.28 7.85 -1.06
N THR A 111 6.02 8.26 0.19
CA THR A 111 4.81 9.02 0.51
C THR A 111 4.94 10.42 -0.09
N VAL A 112 3.92 10.84 -0.83
CA VAL A 112 3.81 12.19 -1.39
C VAL A 112 2.65 12.92 -0.73
N CYS A 113 2.84 14.22 -0.51
CA CYS A 113 1.83 15.11 0.00
C CYS A 113 1.71 16.30 -0.95
N THR A 114 0.52 16.54 -1.49
CA THR A 114 0.26 17.65 -2.42
C THR A 114 -1.09 18.28 -2.08
N SER A 115 -1.16 19.60 -2.00
CA SER A 115 -2.38 20.33 -1.66
C SER A 115 -2.87 21.19 -2.81
N PHE A 116 -4.18 21.21 -3.04
CA PHE A 116 -4.85 22.03 -4.05
C PHE A 116 -5.85 22.96 -3.38
N SER A 117 -5.69 24.27 -3.59
CA SER A 117 -6.55 25.29 -2.99
C SER A 117 -7.85 25.45 -3.75
N LEU A 118 -8.96 25.51 -3.00
CA LEU A 118 -10.28 25.83 -3.55
C LEU A 118 -10.33 27.30 -3.99
N ASN A 119 -9.68 28.22 -3.27
CA ASN A 119 -9.67 29.65 -3.64
C ASN A 119 -9.03 29.89 -5.01
N ALA A 120 -8.06 29.06 -5.41
CA ALA A 120 -7.34 29.20 -6.68
C ALA A 120 -8.03 28.49 -7.87
N HIS A 121 -8.87 27.48 -7.60
CA HIS A 121 -9.34 26.55 -8.64
C HIS A 121 -10.84 26.25 -8.60
N GLY A 122 -11.58 26.79 -7.63
CA GLY A 122 -12.94 26.34 -7.31
C GLY A 122 -12.95 24.95 -6.68
N SER A 123 -14.11 24.53 -6.15
CA SER A 123 -14.32 23.19 -5.60
C SER A 123 -14.04 22.09 -6.63
N ASP A 124 -14.72 22.15 -7.77
CA ASP A 124 -14.63 21.12 -8.81
C ASP A 124 -13.22 21.05 -9.42
N GLY A 125 -12.60 22.20 -9.70
CA GLY A 125 -11.26 22.27 -10.27
C GLY A 125 -10.17 21.83 -9.31
N ALA A 126 -10.30 22.15 -8.01
CA ALA A 126 -9.37 21.67 -6.98
C ALA A 126 -9.51 20.14 -6.80
N TRP A 127 -10.74 19.62 -6.80
CA TRP A 127 -11.02 18.19 -6.69
C TRP A 127 -10.48 17.41 -7.89
N GLU A 128 -10.72 17.88 -9.12
CA GLU A 128 -10.20 17.23 -10.33
C GLU A 128 -8.68 17.12 -10.30
N LYS A 129 -7.98 18.18 -9.87
CA LYS A 129 -6.51 18.16 -9.71
C LYS A 129 -6.06 17.18 -8.63
N ALA A 130 -6.79 17.09 -7.52
CA ALA A 130 -6.52 16.14 -6.46
C ALA A 130 -6.66 14.69 -6.96
N VAL A 131 -7.76 14.39 -7.66
CA VAL A 131 -8.01 13.06 -8.26
C VAL A 131 -6.97 12.73 -9.34
N ASP A 132 -6.58 13.69 -10.16
CA ASP A 132 -5.54 13.50 -11.18
C ASP A 132 -4.16 13.20 -10.58
N ALA A 133 -3.77 13.94 -9.55
CA ALA A 133 -2.53 13.68 -8.82
C ALA A 133 -2.58 12.28 -8.18
N TYR A 134 -3.69 11.95 -7.54
CA TYR A 134 -3.92 10.64 -6.95
C TYR A 134 -3.79 9.51 -8.00
N ALA A 135 -4.52 9.63 -9.11
CA ALA A 135 -4.54 8.64 -10.17
C ALA A 135 -3.16 8.42 -10.79
N ARG A 136 -2.40 9.51 -11.01
CA ARG A 136 -1.01 9.43 -11.51
C ARG A 136 -0.11 8.64 -10.56
N HIS A 137 -0.20 8.90 -9.27
CA HIS A 137 0.62 8.24 -8.25
C HIS A 137 0.20 6.79 -7.96
N LYS A 138 -1.04 6.41 -8.28
CA LYS A 138 -1.58 5.04 -8.16
C LYS A 138 -1.61 4.27 -9.49
N ALA A 139 -1.02 4.83 -10.55
CA ALA A 139 -1.05 4.27 -11.90
C ALA A 139 -2.49 3.89 -12.35
N ILE A 140 -3.46 4.76 -12.09
CA ILE A 140 -4.85 4.62 -12.50
C ILE A 140 -5.03 5.42 -13.79
N LYS A 141 -5.49 4.75 -14.86
CA LYS A 141 -5.73 5.40 -16.15
C LYS A 141 -7.04 6.20 -16.11
N ARG A 142 -7.06 7.37 -16.74
CA ARG A 142 -8.23 8.29 -16.77
C ARG A 142 -9.48 7.68 -17.43
N ASN A 143 -9.31 6.71 -18.32
CA ASN A 143 -10.42 6.05 -19.02
C ASN A 143 -11.07 4.90 -18.21
N THR A 144 -10.58 4.62 -16.99
CA THR A 144 -11.11 3.52 -16.16
C THR A 144 -12.39 3.90 -15.43
N LYS A 145 -13.23 2.89 -15.12
CA LYS A 145 -14.40 3.07 -14.25
C LYS A 145 -13.98 3.58 -12.86
N LEU A 146 -12.85 3.10 -12.35
CA LEU A 146 -12.26 3.56 -11.09
C LEU A 146 -12.01 5.08 -11.10
N TYR A 147 -11.37 5.62 -12.14
CA TYR A 147 -11.13 7.06 -12.24
C TYR A 147 -12.43 7.87 -12.26
N LYS A 148 -13.44 7.42 -12.99
CA LYS A 148 -14.76 8.07 -13.00
C LYS A 148 -15.39 8.08 -11.60
N ARG A 149 -15.31 6.95 -10.89
CA ARG A 149 -15.80 6.81 -9.51
C ARG A 149 -15.05 7.72 -8.53
N LEU A 150 -13.74 7.88 -8.70
CA LEU A 150 -12.94 8.83 -7.91
C LEU A 150 -13.42 10.27 -8.14
N LYS A 151 -13.68 10.67 -9.40
CA LYS A 151 -14.19 12.03 -9.69
C LYS A 151 -15.56 12.29 -9.03
N THR A 152 -16.44 11.30 -8.96
CA THR A 152 -17.77 11.45 -8.34
C THR A 152 -17.76 11.37 -6.80
N ALA A 153 -16.65 10.94 -6.19
CA ALA A 153 -16.52 10.78 -4.74
C ALA A 153 -16.05 12.06 -4.03
N MET A 154 -16.38 13.23 -4.59
CA MET A 154 -16.04 14.51 -3.97
C MET A 154 -16.79 14.64 -2.64
N PRO A 155 -16.12 14.95 -1.53
CA PRO A 155 -16.81 15.21 -0.28
C PRO A 155 -17.61 16.52 -0.39
N ASN A 156 -18.70 16.63 0.38
CA ASN A 156 -19.43 17.88 0.50
C ASN A 156 -18.49 18.94 1.12
N VAL A 157 -18.09 19.91 0.29
CA VAL A 157 -17.33 21.09 0.69
C VAL A 157 -18.33 22.22 0.87
N GLY A 158 -18.50 22.66 2.12
CA GLY A 158 -19.42 23.73 2.51
C GLY A 158 -18.88 25.12 2.20
#